data_AF-A0A9P5WLT4-F1
#
_entry.id   AF-A0A9P5WLT4-F1
#
_cell.length_a   1.000
_cell.length_b   1.000
_cell.length_c   1.000
_cell.angle_alpha   90.00
_cell.angle_beta   90.00
_cell.angle_gamma   90.00
#
_symmetry.space_group_name_H-M   'P 1'
#
loop_
_entity.id
_entity.type
_entity.pdbx_description
1 polymer ?
#
loop_
_entity_poly.entity_id
_entity_poly.type
_entity_poly.pdbx_seq_one_letter_code
_entity_poly.pdbx_strand_id
1 'polypeptide(L)'
;MPSSRAVLENVFGMLGIIFWSFQLLPQVIDNYKAKTTEGLSSIMFLLWTLAALGFGSYGIVEDLSIPIIIQPHIFGFFSTLCYVQCKYYSQKERWPILRVIVATIMLFLVLAGVEVGAIYATRAGVDHNVKGTIDAAGILPVVLLGVGFLPQYVDIFRLRSVVGVSMVFIAGDAAGSVFSLISLAFREKFDLLAAMNYIIVFVCDMIIVAFYVYYNKCHPTFARVVKETKVEP
;
A
#
# COMPACT_ATOMS: atom_id res chain seq x y z
N MET A 1 30.78 7.20 -20.55
CA MET A 1 29.97 6.02 -20.19
C MET A 1 29.40 6.25 -18.80
N PRO A 2 28.14 5.88 -18.51
CA PRO A 2 27.60 5.98 -17.16
C PRO A 2 28.48 5.17 -16.20
N SER A 3 28.67 5.67 -14.99
CA SER A 3 29.43 4.97 -13.96
C SER A 3 28.72 3.66 -13.59
N SER A 4 29.47 2.64 -13.17
CA SER A 4 28.86 1.39 -12.71
C SER A 4 27.85 1.61 -11.58
N ARG A 5 28.08 2.62 -10.73
CA ARG A 5 27.13 3.04 -9.68
C ARG A 5 25.80 3.53 -10.26
N ALA A 6 25.83 4.40 -11.25
CA ALA A 6 24.63 4.90 -11.91
C ALA A 6 23.86 3.79 -12.64
N VAL A 7 24.56 2.81 -13.22
CA VAL A 7 23.90 1.64 -13.83
C VAL A 7 23.17 0.81 -12.76
N LEU A 8 23.83 0.52 -11.64
CA LEU A 8 23.23 -0.26 -10.54
C LEU A 8 22.03 0.47 -9.91
N GLU A 9 22.17 1.76 -9.63
CA GLU A 9 21.08 2.61 -9.13
C GLU A 9 19.83 2.49 -10.02
N ASN A 10 19.99 2.65 -11.34
CA ASN A 10 18.87 2.59 -12.28
C ASN A 10 18.26 1.19 -12.41
N VAL A 11 19.08 0.13 -12.45
CA VAL A 11 18.58 -1.26 -12.55
C VAL A 11 17.74 -1.61 -11.33
N PHE A 12 18.27 -1.39 -10.14
CA PHE A 12 17.55 -1.67 -8.90
C PHE A 12 16.35 -0.74 -8.70
N GLY A 13 16.46 0.52 -9.13
CA GLY A 13 15.36 1.49 -9.07
C GLY A 13 14.19 1.07 -9.98
N MET A 14 14.48 0.62 -11.20
CA MET A 14 13.45 0.11 -12.11
C MET A 14 12.78 -1.16 -11.57
N LEU A 15 13.56 -2.10 -11.02
CA LEU A 15 12.99 -3.27 -10.36
C LEU A 15 12.08 -2.86 -9.20
N GLY A 16 12.55 -1.97 -8.33
CA GLY A 16 11.77 -1.42 -7.22
C GLY A 16 10.43 -0.83 -7.68
N ILE A 17 10.47 0.06 -8.68
CA ILE A 17 9.28 0.70 -9.26
C ILE A 17 8.30 -0.33 -9.83
N ILE A 18 8.77 -1.35 -10.56
CA ILE A 18 7.91 -2.39 -11.13
C ILE A 18 7.21 -3.17 -10.02
N PHE A 19 7.97 -3.65 -9.03
CA PHE A 19 7.39 -4.40 -7.92
C PHE A 19 6.38 -3.56 -7.14
N TRP A 20 6.73 -2.34 -6.74
CA TRP A 20 5.82 -1.46 -6.00
C TRP A 20 4.59 -1.00 -6.79
N SER A 21 4.67 -0.91 -8.12
CA SER A 21 3.51 -0.58 -8.95
C SER A 21 2.49 -1.73 -8.97
N PHE A 22 2.95 -2.98 -9.06
CA PHE A 22 2.11 -4.14 -9.34
C PHE A 22 1.94 -5.13 -8.19
N GLN A 23 2.56 -4.88 -7.02
CA GLN A 23 2.54 -5.83 -5.89
C GLN A 23 1.13 -6.19 -5.39
N LEU A 24 0.13 -5.32 -5.57
CA LEU A 24 -1.26 -5.58 -5.15
C LEU A 24 -2.05 -6.41 -6.18
N LEU A 25 -1.58 -6.54 -7.41
CA LEU A 25 -2.27 -7.30 -8.46
C LEU A 25 -2.54 -8.77 -8.06
N PRO A 26 -1.59 -9.52 -7.47
CA PRO A 26 -1.87 -10.85 -6.90
C PRO A 26 -3.03 -10.86 -5.91
N GLN A 27 -3.12 -9.87 -5.02
CA GLN A 27 -4.22 -9.77 -4.05
C GLN A 27 -5.57 -9.54 -4.76
N VAL A 28 -5.60 -8.67 -5.77
CA VAL A 28 -6.81 -8.43 -6.58
C VAL A 28 -7.28 -9.72 -7.27
N ILE A 29 -6.33 -10.49 -7.82
CA ILE A 29 -6.61 -11.77 -8.48
C ILE A 29 -7.11 -12.81 -7.46
N ASP A 30 -6.46 -12.92 -6.31
CA ASP A 30 -6.82 -13.89 -5.27
C ASP A 30 -8.22 -13.60 -4.70
N ASN A 31 -8.55 -12.33 -4.45
CA ASN A 31 -9.90 -11.91 -4.06
C ASN A 31 -10.94 -12.30 -5.12
N TYR A 32 -10.64 -12.06 -6.40
CA TYR A 32 -11.55 -12.40 -7.49
C TYR A 32 -11.73 -13.91 -7.63
N LYS A 33 -10.68 -14.72 -7.47
CA LYS A 33 -10.75 -16.18 -7.54
C LYS A 33 -11.48 -16.78 -6.35
N ALA A 34 -11.18 -16.30 -5.14
CA ALA A 34 -11.77 -16.81 -3.91
C ALA A 34 -13.23 -16.38 -3.70
N LYS A 35 -13.65 -15.26 -4.31
CA LYS A 35 -14.99 -14.66 -4.13
C LYS A 35 -15.33 -14.35 -2.67
N THR A 36 -14.31 -14.21 -1.85
CA THR A 36 -14.39 -13.82 -0.44
C THR A 36 -13.19 -12.93 -0.13
N THR A 37 -13.37 -12.04 0.84
CA THR A 37 -12.31 -11.18 1.39
C THR A 37 -12.19 -11.37 2.91
N GLU A 38 -12.59 -12.55 3.39
CA GLU A 38 -12.44 -12.91 4.81
C GLU A 38 -10.97 -12.77 5.25
N GLY A 39 -10.74 -12.06 6.34
CA GLY A 39 -9.42 -11.80 6.91
C GLY A 39 -8.68 -10.59 6.33
N LEU A 40 -9.23 -9.92 5.32
CA LEU A 40 -8.70 -8.67 4.79
C LEU A 40 -9.32 -7.45 5.47
N SER A 41 -8.47 -6.50 5.83
CA SER A 41 -8.90 -5.23 6.38
C SER A 41 -9.20 -4.22 5.28
N SER A 42 -10.47 -3.87 5.07
CA SER A 42 -10.82 -2.86 4.05
C SER A 42 -10.24 -1.48 4.38
N ILE A 43 -10.04 -1.15 5.66
CA ILE A 43 -9.50 0.14 6.09
C ILE A 43 -8.04 0.29 5.66
N MET A 44 -7.25 -0.79 5.69
CA MET A 44 -5.87 -0.79 5.20
C MET A 44 -5.80 -0.28 3.76
N PHE A 45 -6.59 -0.88 2.86
CA PHE A 45 -6.60 -0.49 1.45
C PHE A 45 -7.07 0.95 1.24
N LEU A 46 -8.02 1.44 2.04
CA LEU A 46 -8.45 2.83 1.97
C LEU A 46 -7.34 3.80 2.40
N LEU A 47 -6.65 3.51 3.50
CA LEU A 47 -5.52 4.32 3.97
C LEU A 47 -4.36 4.31 2.95
N TRP A 48 -4.08 3.18 2.34
CA TRP A 48 -3.07 3.05 1.30
C TRP A 48 -3.44 3.78 0.02
N THR A 49 -4.72 3.80 -0.38
CA THR A 49 -5.20 4.64 -1.47
C THR A 49 -4.96 6.13 -1.17
N LEU A 50 -5.22 6.58 0.06
CA LEU A 50 -4.97 7.98 0.45
C LEU A 50 -3.47 8.31 0.49
N ALA A 51 -2.65 7.39 0.99
CA ALA A 51 -1.19 7.53 0.94
C ALA A 51 -0.69 7.64 -0.51
N ALA A 52 -1.21 6.80 -1.41
CA ALA A 52 -0.87 6.82 -2.83
C ALA A 52 -1.14 8.19 -3.49
N LEU A 53 -2.32 8.77 -3.24
CA LEU A 53 -2.66 10.12 -3.74
C LEU A 53 -1.73 11.18 -3.18
N GLY A 54 -1.37 11.08 -1.91
CA GLY A 54 -0.42 11.99 -1.29
C GLY A 54 0.97 11.90 -1.92
N PHE A 55 1.48 10.68 -2.17
CA PHE A 55 2.73 10.49 -2.89
C PHE A 55 2.68 10.99 -4.34
N GLY A 56 1.56 10.76 -5.05
CA GLY A 56 1.34 11.28 -6.40
C GLY A 56 1.36 12.80 -6.44
N SER A 57 0.62 13.43 -5.53
CA SER A 57 0.58 14.89 -5.34
C SER A 57 1.97 15.47 -5.04
N TYR A 58 2.68 14.88 -4.07
CA TYR A 58 4.05 15.27 -3.72
C TYR A 58 4.98 15.17 -4.93
N GLY A 59 4.93 14.05 -5.66
CA GLY A 59 5.76 13.83 -6.84
C GLY A 59 5.52 14.85 -7.95
N ILE A 60 4.28 15.29 -8.15
CA ILE A 60 3.93 16.34 -9.13
C ILE A 60 4.46 17.71 -8.70
N VAL A 61 4.42 18.03 -7.40
CA VAL A 61 4.86 19.33 -6.89
C VAL A 61 6.39 19.43 -6.92
N GLU A 62 7.08 18.37 -6.53
CA GLU A 62 8.55 18.29 -6.53
C GLU A 62 9.16 18.00 -7.92
N ASP A 63 8.33 17.96 -8.97
CA ASP A 63 8.73 17.69 -10.36
C ASP A 63 9.61 16.41 -10.49
N LEU A 64 9.18 15.34 -9.81
CA LEU A 64 9.88 14.07 -9.83
C LEU A 64 9.76 13.39 -11.21
N SER A 65 10.61 12.39 -11.45
CA SER A 65 10.57 11.65 -12.70
C SER A 65 9.20 11.01 -12.93
N ILE A 66 8.75 10.98 -14.19
CA ILE A 66 7.45 10.44 -14.59
C ILE A 66 7.17 9.04 -13.98
N PRO A 67 8.13 8.09 -13.95
CA PRO A 67 7.89 6.80 -13.30
C PRO A 67 7.56 6.90 -11.80
N ILE A 68 8.21 7.79 -11.05
CA ILE A 68 7.97 8.00 -9.61
C ILE A 68 6.61 8.66 -9.38
N ILE A 69 6.17 9.53 -10.29
CA ILE A 69 4.83 10.13 -10.23
C ILE A 69 3.77 9.07 -10.55
N ILE A 70 3.94 8.26 -11.58
CA ILE A 70 2.92 7.29 -12.03
C ILE A 70 2.79 6.08 -11.09
N GLN A 71 3.89 5.59 -10.54
CA GLN A 71 3.93 4.41 -9.67
C GLN A 71 2.90 4.43 -8.52
N PRO A 72 2.78 5.49 -7.69
CA PRO A 72 1.78 5.53 -6.63
C PRO A 72 0.34 5.52 -7.18
N HIS A 73 0.07 6.09 -8.36
CA HIS A 73 -1.27 6.02 -8.96
C HIS A 73 -1.66 4.59 -9.35
N ILE A 74 -0.72 3.81 -9.90
CA ILE A 74 -0.94 2.39 -10.21
C ILE A 74 -1.21 1.60 -8.93
N PHE A 75 -0.38 1.78 -7.91
CA PHE A 75 -0.57 1.16 -6.60
C PHE A 75 -1.93 1.55 -5.98
N GLY A 76 -2.26 2.84 -5.97
CA GLY A 76 -3.51 3.38 -5.44
C GLY A 76 -4.74 2.85 -6.19
N PHE A 77 -4.64 2.61 -7.50
CA PHE A 77 -5.68 1.96 -8.29
C PHE A 77 -5.91 0.52 -7.81
N PHE A 78 -4.87 -0.30 -7.70
CA PHE A 78 -5.03 -1.67 -7.20
C PHE A 78 -5.48 -1.73 -5.75
N SER A 79 -5.02 -0.80 -4.89
CA SER A 79 -5.50 -0.66 -3.51
C SER A 79 -6.99 -0.35 -3.47
N THR A 80 -7.46 0.57 -4.31
CA THR A 80 -8.87 0.90 -4.44
C THR A 80 -9.69 -0.29 -4.94
N LEU A 81 -9.16 -1.07 -5.89
CA LEU A 81 -9.81 -2.31 -6.33
C LEU A 81 -9.94 -3.33 -5.19
N CYS A 82 -8.89 -3.52 -4.39
CA CYS A 82 -8.96 -4.37 -3.20
C CYS A 82 -10.00 -3.87 -2.19
N TYR A 83 -10.06 -2.56 -1.93
CA TYR A 83 -11.10 -1.95 -1.09
C TYR A 83 -12.51 -2.24 -1.61
N VAL A 84 -12.74 -2.04 -2.90
CA VAL A 84 -14.01 -2.31 -3.58
C VAL A 84 -14.38 -3.79 -3.52
N GLN A 85 -13.41 -4.68 -3.74
CA GLN A 85 -13.59 -6.12 -3.60
C GLN A 85 -13.96 -6.50 -2.15
N CYS A 86 -13.39 -5.82 -1.14
CA CYS A 86 -13.81 -6.03 0.24
C CYS A 86 -15.29 -5.66 0.44
N LYS A 87 -15.78 -4.57 -0.15
CA LYS A 87 -17.21 -4.20 -0.05
C LYS A 87 -18.14 -5.11 -0.85
N TYR A 88 -17.67 -5.67 -1.96
CA TYR A 88 -18.49 -6.54 -2.81
C TYR A 88 -18.49 -8.02 -2.38
N TYR A 89 -17.36 -8.54 -1.90
CA TYR A 89 -17.18 -9.94 -1.49
C TYR A 89 -17.22 -10.14 0.03
N SER A 90 -17.47 -9.10 0.83
CA SER A 90 -17.66 -9.27 2.28
C SER A 90 -18.90 -10.11 2.57
N GLN A 91 -18.76 -11.09 3.46
CA GLN A 91 -19.89 -11.90 3.92
C GLN A 91 -20.77 -11.16 4.95
N LYS A 92 -20.21 -10.17 5.66
CA LYS A 92 -20.93 -9.41 6.71
C LYS A 92 -21.66 -8.19 6.17
N GLU A 93 -21.07 -7.53 5.18
CA GLU A 93 -21.53 -6.24 4.64
C GLU A 93 -21.58 -6.29 3.11
N ARG A 94 -22.21 -7.31 2.53
CA ARG A 94 -22.24 -7.46 1.07
C ARG A 94 -23.03 -6.33 0.41
N TRP A 95 -22.34 -5.46 -0.33
CA TRP A 95 -23.02 -4.40 -1.07
C TRP A 95 -23.57 -4.92 -2.41
N PRO A 96 -24.77 -4.49 -2.83
CA PRO A 96 -25.26 -4.79 -4.16
C PRO A 96 -24.38 -4.10 -5.22
N ILE A 97 -24.23 -4.72 -6.39
CA ILE A 97 -23.30 -4.27 -7.43
C ILE A 97 -23.50 -2.81 -7.84
N LEU A 98 -24.76 -2.34 -7.91
CA LEU A 98 -25.07 -0.94 -8.23
C LEU A 98 -24.50 0.02 -7.18
N ARG A 99 -24.66 -0.29 -5.89
CA ARG A 99 -24.08 0.51 -4.80
C ARG A 99 -22.56 0.53 -4.88
N VAL A 100 -21.94 -0.60 -5.20
CA VAL A 100 -20.49 -0.69 -5.38
C VAL A 100 -20.02 0.19 -6.54
N ILE A 101 -20.68 0.11 -7.70
CA ILE A 101 -20.34 0.93 -8.88
C ILE A 101 -20.46 2.42 -8.55
N VAL A 102 -21.61 2.85 -8.01
CA VAL A 102 -21.86 4.25 -7.67
C VAL A 102 -20.86 4.75 -6.63
N ALA A 103 -20.63 3.98 -5.55
CA ALA A 103 -19.68 4.37 -4.51
C ALA A 103 -18.23 4.44 -5.04
N THR A 104 -17.86 3.56 -5.98
CA THR A 104 -16.53 3.57 -6.61
C THR A 104 -16.34 4.81 -7.48
N ILE A 105 -17.34 5.16 -8.30
CA ILE A 105 -17.30 6.38 -9.12
C ILE A 105 -17.20 7.62 -8.23
N MET A 106 -18.04 7.71 -7.20
CA MET A 106 -18.01 8.82 -6.24
C MET A 106 -16.67 8.89 -5.51
N LEU A 107 -16.10 7.75 -5.13
CA LEU A 107 -14.79 7.69 -4.50
C LEU A 107 -13.72 8.25 -5.44
N PHE A 108 -13.64 7.79 -6.70
CA PHE A 108 -12.67 8.34 -7.66
C PHE A 108 -12.83 9.85 -7.90
N LEU A 109 -14.06 10.35 -7.97
CA LEU A 109 -14.30 11.80 -8.08
C LEU A 109 -13.79 12.57 -6.86
N VAL A 110 -14.04 12.05 -5.65
CA VAL A 110 -13.54 12.66 -4.41
C VAL A 110 -12.02 12.59 -4.35
N LEU A 111 -11.42 11.44 -4.66
CA LEU A 111 -9.97 11.25 -4.63
C LEU A 111 -9.26 12.17 -5.62
N ALA A 112 -9.78 12.33 -6.85
CA ALA A 112 -9.27 13.28 -7.83
C ALA A 112 -9.38 14.72 -7.33
N GLY A 113 -10.51 15.09 -6.71
CA GLY A 113 -10.69 16.42 -6.11
C GLY A 113 -9.71 16.69 -4.96
N VAL A 114 -9.48 15.69 -4.10
CA VAL A 114 -8.51 15.78 -3.00
C VAL A 114 -7.08 15.91 -3.52
N GLU A 115 -6.69 15.13 -4.53
CA GLU A 115 -5.36 15.21 -5.13
C GLU A 115 -5.10 16.56 -5.80
N VAL A 116 -6.05 17.04 -6.61
CA VAL A 116 -5.97 18.39 -7.19
C VAL A 116 -5.86 19.44 -6.08
N GLY A 117 -6.70 19.34 -5.04
CA GLY A 117 -6.64 20.23 -3.88
C GLY A 117 -5.29 20.18 -3.17
N ALA A 118 -4.72 18.99 -2.97
CA ALA A 118 -3.43 18.80 -2.32
C ALA A 118 -2.29 19.42 -3.15
N ILE A 119 -2.30 19.25 -4.48
CA ILE A 119 -1.31 19.86 -5.39
C ILE A 119 -1.37 21.38 -5.29
N TYR A 120 -2.56 21.98 -5.44
CA TYR A 120 -2.71 23.44 -5.36
C TYR A 120 -2.41 24.00 -3.97
N ALA A 121 -2.81 23.30 -2.91
CA ALA A 121 -2.51 23.72 -1.53
C ALA A 121 -1.01 23.68 -1.25
N THR A 122 -0.31 22.64 -1.71
CA THR A 122 1.13 22.50 -1.54
C THR A 122 1.86 23.58 -2.34
N ARG A 123 1.49 23.80 -3.61
CA ARG A 123 2.04 24.89 -4.44
C ARG A 123 1.82 26.25 -3.81
N ALA A 124 0.60 26.55 -3.36
CA ALA A 124 0.30 27.81 -2.68
C ALA A 124 1.14 27.99 -1.41
N GLY A 125 1.38 26.94 -0.63
CA GLY A 125 2.26 27.01 0.55
C GLY A 125 3.72 27.31 0.17
N VAL A 126 4.22 26.71 -0.92
CA VAL A 126 5.55 27.03 -1.48
C VAL A 126 5.62 28.48 -1.94
N ASP A 127 4.64 28.96 -2.72
CA ASP A 127 4.59 30.32 -3.24
C ASP A 127 4.56 31.38 -2.12
N HIS A 128 3.87 31.07 -1.02
CA HIS A 128 3.81 31.92 0.18
C HIS A 128 4.97 31.68 1.17
N ASN A 129 5.99 30.91 0.81
CA ASN A 129 7.16 30.59 1.64
C ASN A 129 6.79 30.00 3.02
N VAL A 130 5.71 29.21 3.07
CA VAL A 130 5.30 28.49 4.29
C VAL A 130 6.29 27.36 4.52
N LYS A 131 7.04 27.45 5.62
CA LYS A 131 8.06 26.46 5.98
C LYS A 131 7.41 25.09 6.24
N GLY A 132 8.04 24.03 5.73
CA GLY A 132 7.62 22.65 5.97
C GLY A 132 6.46 22.16 5.11
N THR A 133 5.98 22.95 4.13
CA THR A 133 4.90 22.51 3.22
C THR A 133 5.28 21.28 2.40
N ILE A 134 6.46 21.29 1.78
CA ILE A 134 6.98 20.14 1.02
C ILE A 134 7.24 18.94 1.94
N ASP A 135 7.88 19.18 3.10
CA ASP A 135 8.16 18.12 4.08
C ASP A 135 6.86 17.43 4.53
N ALA A 136 5.81 18.20 4.83
CA ALA A 136 4.52 17.65 5.21
C ALA A 136 3.88 16.85 4.07
N ALA A 137 3.95 17.34 2.83
CA ALA A 137 3.44 16.64 1.65
C ALA A 137 4.17 15.30 1.40
N GLY A 138 5.46 15.20 1.73
CA GLY A 138 6.24 13.96 1.62
C GLY A 138 6.10 13.02 2.83
N ILE A 139 5.99 13.55 4.05
CA ILE A 139 5.96 12.74 5.29
C ILE A 139 4.57 12.15 5.55
N LEU A 140 3.51 12.93 5.34
CA LEU A 140 2.13 12.49 5.62
C LEU A 140 1.78 11.17 4.89
N PRO A 141 2.10 11.00 3.59
CA PRO A 141 1.87 9.74 2.88
C PRO A 141 2.62 8.55 3.49
N VAL A 142 3.88 8.74 3.91
CA VAL A 142 4.69 7.68 4.55
C VAL A 142 4.05 7.23 5.86
N VAL A 143 3.58 8.18 6.68
CA VAL A 143 2.88 7.89 7.93
C VAL A 143 1.56 7.15 7.67
N LEU A 144 0.77 7.62 6.70
CA LEU A 144 -0.50 6.98 6.32
C LEU A 144 -0.28 5.54 5.82
N LEU A 145 0.77 5.32 5.03
CA LEU A 145 1.13 4.00 4.52
C LEU A 145 1.45 3.04 5.68
N GLY A 146 2.32 3.45 6.61
CA GLY A 146 2.68 2.66 7.79
C GLY A 146 1.50 2.40 8.73
N VAL A 147 0.71 3.43 9.04
CA VAL A 147 -0.53 3.30 9.85
C VAL A 147 -1.54 2.38 9.17
N GLY A 148 -1.55 2.35 7.83
CA GLY A 148 -2.40 1.47 7.03
C GLY A 148 -2.23 -0.01 7.34
N PHE A 149 -1.07 -0.46 7.82
CA PHE A 149 -0.86 -1.86 8.22
C PHE A 149 -1.57 -2.24 9.53
N LEU A 150 -1.82 -1.28 10.43
CA LEU A 150 -2.33 -1.55 11.77
C LEU A 150 -3.69 -2.29 11.79
N PRO A 151 -4.70 -1.89 10.99
CA PRO A 151 -5.96 -2.62 10.91
C PRO A 151 -5.77 -4.10 10.52
N GLN A 152 -4.85 -4.39 9.59
CA GLN A 152 -4.57 -5.75 9.15
C GLN A 152 -3.87 -6.57 10.25
N TYR A 153 -2.97 -5.98 11.02
CA TYR A 153 -2.40 -6.66 12.20
C TYR A 153 -3.47 -6.99 13.22
N VAL A 154 -4.38 -6.06 13.51
CA VAL A 154 -5.50 -6.29 14.42
C VAL A 154 -6.35 -7.46 13.94
N ASP A 155 -6.65 -7.54 12.65
CA ASP A 155 -7.43 -8.65 12.09
C ASP A 155 -6.67 -9.98 12.18
N ILE A 156 -5.36 -10.00 11.91
CA ILE A 156 -4.50 -11.19 12.09
C ILE A 156 -4.49 -11.65 13.55
N PHE A 157 -4.35 -10.74 14.51
CA PHE A 157 -4.36 -11.06 15.93
C PHE A 157 -5.71 -11.61 16.39
N ARG A 158 -6.82 -11.01 15.92
CA ARG A 158 -8.19 -11.46 16.23
C ARG A 158 -8.48 -12.83 15.65
N LEU A 159 -8.03 -13.09 14.43
CA LEU A 159 -8.25 -14.36 13.74
C LEU A 159 -7.22 -15.44 14.12
N ARG A 160 -6.14 -15.05 14.81
CA ARG A 160 -4.99 -15.91 15.11
C ARG A 160 -4.50 -16.65 13.87
N SER A 161 -4.52 -15.97 12.73
CA SER A 161 -4.20 -16.51 11.42
C SER A 161 -4.10 -15.38 10.39
N VAL A 162 -3.17 -15.53 9.45
CA VAL A 162 -3.09 -14.68 8.27
C VAL A 162 -4.00 -15.30 7.20
N VAL A 163 -5.26 -14.87 7.20
CA VAL A 163 -6.31 -15.34 6.26
C VAL A 163 -6.56 -14.26 5.21
N GLY A 164 -6.74 -14.67 3.96
CA GLY A 164 -7.12 -13.77 2.85
C GLY A 164 -5.96 -12.95 2.27
N VAL A 165 -4.91 -12.66 3.05
CA VAL A 165 -3.71 -11.96 2.58
C VAL A 165 -2.91 -12.86 1.64
N SER A 166 -2.63 -12.37 0.43
CA SER A 166 -1.85 -13.05 -0.60
C SER A 166 -0.36 -12.97 -0.28
N MET A 167 0.29 -14.12 -0.08
CA MET A 167 1.72 -14.18 0.22
C MET A 167 2.59 -13.76 -0.98
N VAL A 168 2.05 -13.85 -2.21
CA VAL A 168 2.73 -13.36 -3.42
C VAL A 168 2.76 -11.83 -3.43
N PHE A 169 1.66 -11.20 -3.01
CA PHE A 169 1.63 -9.75 -2.79
C PHE A 169 2.70 -9.34 -1.76
N ILE A 170 2.69 -9.94 -0.57
CA ILE A 170 3.65 -9.59 0.50
C ILE A 170 5.10 -9.80 0.05
N ALA A 171 5.40 -10.88 -0.67
CA ALA A 171 6.73 -11.12 -1.21
C ALA A 171 7.13 -10.07 -2.26
N GLY A 172 6.19 -9.66 -3.13
CA GLY A 172 6.42 -8.63 -4.13
C GLY A 172 6.68 -7.25 -3.50
N ASP A 173 5.93 -6.89 -2.46
CA ASP A 173 6.08 -5.61 -1.75
C ASP A 173 7.43 -5.52 -1.00
N ALA A 174 7.79 -6.60 -0.29
CA ALA A 174 9.08 -6.73 0.37
C ALA A 174 10.24 -6.69 -0.64
N ALA A 175 10.11 -7.36 -1.79
CA ALA A 175 11.13 -7.34 -2.84
C ALA A 175 11.31 -5.95 -3.44
N GLY A 176 10.20 -5.24 -3.73
CA GLY A 176 10.25 -3.86 -4.20
C GLY A 176 10.94 -2.93 -3.21
N SER A 177 10.67 -3.09 -1.91
CA SER A 177 11.32 -2.33 -0.84
C SER A 177 12.83 -2.58 -0.80
N VAL A 178 13.26 -3.85 -0.89
CA VAL A 178 14.68 -4.20 -0.91
C VAL A 178 15.39 -3.66 -2.15
N PHE A 179 14.82 -3.84 -3.35
CA PHE A 179 15.43 -3.31 -4.57
C PHE A 179 15.54 -1.78 -4.54
N SER A 180 14.52 -1.09 -4.02
CA SER A 180 14.54 0.36 -3.92
C SER A 180 15.57 0.86 -2.89
N LEU A 181 15.77 0.13 -1.77
CA LEU A 181 16.84 0.42 -0.82
C LEU A 181 18.24 0.22 -1.43
N ILE A 182 18.42 -0.86 -2.20
CA ILE A 182 19.69 -1.11 -2.90
C ILE A 182 19.96 -0.01 -3.92
N SER A 183 18.95 0.40 -4.69
CA SER A 183 19.04 1.54 -5.62
C SER A 183 19.53 2.80 -4.90
N LEU A 184 18.91 3.11 -3.76
CA LEU A 184 19.25 4.29 -2.98
C LEU A 184 20.67 4.25 -2.38
N ALA A 185 21.18 3.07 -2.04
CA ALA A 185 22.54 2.90 -1.57
C ALA A 185 23.60 3.24 -2.63
N PHE A 186 23.25 3.19 -3.93
CA PHE A 186 24.12 3.58 -5.04
C PHE A 186 23.96 5.03 -5.50
N ARG A 187 22.93 5.73 -5.00
CA ARG A 187 22.65 7.13 -5.33
C ARG A 187 23.71 8.06 -4.72
N GLU A 188 24.08 9.11 -5.44
CA GLU A 188 25.10 10.07 -4.98
C GLU A 188 24.65 10.87 -3.73
N LYS A 189 23.37 11.23 -3.67
CA LYS A 189 22.76 11.90 -2.52
C LYS A 189 21.75 10.96 -1.88
N PHE A 190 21.98 10.62 -0.62
CA PHE A 190 21.09 9.76 0.12
C PHE A 190 19.77 10.47 0.43
N ASP A 191 18.66 9.84 0.09
CA ASP A 191 17.31 10.32 0.30
C ASP A 191 16.70 9.62 1.51
N LEU A 192 16.84 10.26 2.68
CA LEU A 192 16.41 9.65 3.95
C LEU A 192 14.91 9.37 3.97
N LEU A 193 14.08 10.25 3.39
CA LEU A 193 12.63 10.09 3.40
C LEU A 193 12.22 8.87 2.58
N ALA A 194 12.80 8.70 1.38
CA ALA A 194 12.58 7.52 0.55
C ALA A 194 13.07 6.24 1.28
N ALA A 195 14.26 6.28 1.89
CA ALA A 195 14.80 5.15 2.66
C ALA A 195 13.85 4.72 3.79
N MET A 196 13.35 5.68 4.56
CA MET A 196 12.42 5.42 5.67
C MET A 196 11.14 4.74 5.18
N ASN A 197 10.59 5.20 4.05
CA ASN A 197 9.41 4.59 3.45
C ASN A 197 9.65 3.10 3.12
N TYR A 198 10.73 2.79 2.41
CA TYR A 198 11.07 1.40 2.05
C TYR A 198 11.36 0.53 3.28
N ILE A 199 12.04 1.08 4.29
CA ILE A 199 12.32 0.35 5.54
C ILE A 199 11.04 0.05 6.30
N ILE A 200 10.15 1.03 6.46
CA ILE A 200 8.86 0.85 7.16
C ILE A 200 8.04 -0.24 6.49
N VAL A 201 7.87 -0.17 5.16
CA VAL A 201 7.13 -1.18 4.39
C VAL A 201 7.75 -2.56 4.55
N PHE A 202 9.06 -2.68 4.34
CA PHE A 202 9.76 -3.96 4.49
C PHE A 202 9.60 -4.56 5.88
N VAL A 203 9.78 -3.77 6.94
CA VAL A 203 9.58 -4.23 8.33
C VAL A 203 8.13 -4.67 8.54
N CYS A 204 7.18 -3.89 8.05
CA CYS A 204 5.77 -4.19 8.15
C CYS A 204 5.40 -5.51 7.46
N ASP A 205 5.96 -5.79 6.29
CA ASP A 205 5.78 -7.04 5.57
C ASP A 205 6.40 -8.22 6.31
N MET A 206 7.61 -8.05 6.86
CA MET A 206 8.27 -9.10 7.64
C MET A 206 7.48 -9.46 8.89
N ILE A 207 6.76 -8.51 9.50
CA ILE A 207 5.83 -8.79 10.59
C ILE A 207 4.66 -9.68 10.11
N ILE A 208 4.09 -9.42 8.93
CA ILE A 208 3.04 -10.27 8.35
C ILE A 208 3.57 -11.68 8.08
N VAL A 209 4.77 -11.79 7.49
CA VAL A 209 5.43 -13.07 7.23
C VAL A 209 5.66 -13.83 8.55
N ALA A 210 6.13 -13.15 9.59
CA ALA A 210 6.33 -13.75 10.90
C ALA A 210 5.01 -14.27 11.49
N PHE A 211 3.91 -13.52 11.39
CA PHE A 211 2.59 -13.99 11.79
C PHE A 211 2.12 -15.19 10.97
N TYR A 212 2.35 -15.19 9.65
CA TYR A 212 1.99 -16.30 8.78
C TYR A 212 2.73 -17.57 9.20
N VAL A 213 4.04 -17.49 9.44
CA VAL A 213 4.82 -18.62 9.94
C VAL A 213 4.30 -19.08 11.30
N TYR A 214 4.12 -18.16 12.24
CA TYR A 214 3.71 -18.50 13.61
C TYR A 214 2.32 -19.14 13.69
N TYR A 215 1.31 -18.49 13.09
CA TYR A 215 -0.08 -18.91 13.20
C TYR A 215 -0.47 -19.98 12.18
N ASN A 216 -0.05 -19.84 10.92
CA ASN A 216 -0.52 -20.74 9.86
C ASN A 216 0.37 -21.98 9.70
N LYS A 217 1.67 -21.90 10.00
CA LYS A 217 2.60 -23.04 9.86
C LYS A 217 2.89 -23.73 11.19
N CYS A 218 3.27 -23.00 12.23
CA CYS A 218 3.65 -23.59 13.51
C CYS A 218 2.43 -23.97 14.38
N HIS A 219 1.36 -23.17 14.37
CA HIS A 219 0.20 -23.38 15.23
C HIS A 219 -1.15 -23.35 14.49
N PRO A 220 -1.35 -24.22 13.48
CA PRO A 220 -2.55 -24.19 12.63
C PRO A 220 -3.86 -24.47 13.37
N THR A 221 -3.80 -25.05 14.58
CA THR A 221 -4.97 -25.35 15.41
C THR A 221 -5.64 -24.09 15.97
N PHE A 222 -4.91 -22.98 16.17
CA PHE A 222 -5.50 -21.74 16.70
C PHE A 222 -6.60 -21.17 15.80
N ALA A 223 -6.42 -21.27 14.48
CA ALA A 223 -7.42 -20.80 13.51
C ALA A 223 -8.72 -21.61 13.57
N ARG A 224 -8.65 -22.91 13.93
CA ARG A 224 -9.83 -23.78 14.06
C ARG A 224 -10.66 -23.42 15.30
N VAL A 225 -10.00 -23.22 16.44
CA VAL A 225 -10.66 -22.84 17.70
C VAL A 225 -11.41 -21.51 17.57
N VAL A 226 -10.85 -20.52 16.86
CA VAL A 226 -11.52 -19.22 16.63
C VAL A 226 -12.73 -19.34 15.71
N LYS A 227 -12.73 -20.28 14.76
CA LYS A 227 -13.90 -20.56 13.91
C LYS A 227 -14.99 -21.27 14.70
N GLU A 228 -14.64 -22.24 15.54
CA GLU A 228 -15.59 -22.98 16.39
C GLU A 228 -16.28 -22.08 17.42
N THR A 229 -15.52 -21.20 18.10
CA THR A 229 -16.09 -20.24 19.08
C THR A 229 -16.96 -19.14 18.47
N LYS A 230 -16.91 -18.89 17.16
CA LYS A 230 -17.83 -17.98 16.46
C LYS A 230 -19.11 -18.65 15.96
N VAL A 231 -19.18 -19.99 16.01
CA VAL A 231 -20.31 -20.79 15.50
C VAL A 231 -21.23 -21.25 16.65
N GLU A 232 -20.79 -21.16 17.91
CA GLU A 232 -21.68 -21.37 19.06
C GLU A 232 -22.59 -20.14 19.27
N PRO A 233 -23.93 -20.35 19.35
CA PRO A 233 -24.94 -19.29 19.39
C PRO A 233 -25.03 -18.54 20.72
#